data_AF-A0A6J7P5R2-F1
#
_entry.id   AF-A0A6J7P5R2-F1
#
_cell.length_a   1.000
_cell.length_b   1.000
_cell.length_c   1.000
_cell.angle_alpha   90.00
_cell.angle_beta   90.00
_cell.angle_gamma   90.00
#
_symmetry.space_group_name_H-M   'P 1'
#
loop_
_entity.id
_entity.type
_entity.pdbx_description
1 polymer ?
#
loop_
_entity_poly.entity_id
_entity_poly.type
_entity_poly.pdbx_seq_one_letter_code
_entity_poly.pdbx_strand_id
1 'polypeptide(L)'
;MAGEKGIGLLLPALATPEALAEQVRAYKNAVRAPIDQIGAFRNAQCALFSPTFCHEDDATARAIGGPAAMWYLKTVGEIYKDDWKGQSLDEVPDSYRWHAERTRQSGVGGGTVGGNWAERLVPTPSHDGYIDSGAFCIGDPARCIDTVGRYRDVGADRLVSVMQLGDIRHEDLMHNIEMFGNHVIPAFR
;
A
#
# COMPACT_ATOMS: atom_id res chain seq x y z
N MET A 1 4.84 -9.61 16.93
CA MET A 1 5.09 -8.55 15.91
C MET A 1 4.23 -7.32 16.19
N ALA A 2 4.61 -6.13 15.71
CA ALA A 2 4.03 -4.76 15.91
C ALA A 2 3.04 -4.55 17.08
N GLY A 3 1.83 -5.14 17.02
CA GLY A 3 0.83 -5.03 18.07
C GLY A 3 1.30 -5.52 19.45
N GLU A 4 2.02 -6.65 19.52
CA GLU A 4 2.64 -7.13 20.77
C GLU A 4 3.63 -6.14 21.38
N LYS A 5 4.21 -5.29 20.52
CA LYS A 5 5.19 -4.27 20.88
C LYS A 5 4.57 -2.90 21.14
N GLY A 6 3.25 -2.77 20.96
CA GLY A 6 2.54 -1.52 21.19
C GLY A 6 2.88 -0.42 20.19
N ILE A 7 3.45 -0.75 19.03
CA ILE A 7 3.80 0.23 17.98
C ILE A 7 2.74 0.28 16.87
N GLY A 8 2.71 1.41 16.16
CA GLY A 8 1.85 1.59 14.99
C GLY A 8 2.19 0.60 13.88
N LEU A 9 1.23 0.36 13.00
CA LEU A 9 1.39 -0.49 11.83
C LEU A 9 1.13 0.31 10.56
N LEU A 10 2.04 0.21 9.61
CA LEU A 10 1.83 0.64 8.23
C LEU A 10 1.86 -0.62 7.35
N LEU A 11 0.76 -0.89 6.64
CA LEU A 11 0.70 -1.97 5.65
C LEU A 11 0.68 -1.37 4.24
N PRO A 12 1.50 -1.89 3.32
CA PRO A 12 1.32 -1.61 1.90
C PRO A 12 -0.01 -2.22 1.44
N ALA A 13 -0.98 -1.39 1.03
CA ALA A 13 -2.25 -1.87 0.48
C ALA A 13 -2.20 -1.88 -1.05
N LEU A 14 -1.29 -2.69 -1.59
CA LEU A 14 -1.30 -3.06 -3.02
C LEU A 14 -2.20 -4.29 -3.28
N ALA A 15 -3.22 -4.43 -2.46
CA ALA A 15 -4.24 -5.47 -2.50
C ALA A 15 -5.58 -4.80 -2.16
N THR A 16 -6.68 -5.51 -2.38
CA THR A 16 -7.99 -4.98 -2.00
C THR A 16 -8.05 -4.74 -0.48
N PRO A 17 -8.83 -3.75 -0.01
CA PRO A 17 -9.02 -3.52 1.42
C PRO A 17 -9.34 -4.81 2.20
N GLU A 18 -10.22 -5.64 1.65
CA GLU A 18 -10.71 -6.88 2.29
C GLU A 18 -9.60 -7.94 2.43
N ALA A 19 -8.66 -7.99 1.50
CA ALA A 19 -7.51 -8.89 1.57
C ALA A 19 -6.58 -8.59 2.76
N LEU A 20 -6.71 -7.40 3.38
CA LEU A 20 -5.94 -6.96 4.54
C LEU A 20 -6.69 -7.12 5.86
N ALA A 21 -7.96 -7.51 5.82
CA ALA A 21 -8.84 -7.52 7.01
C ALA A 21 -8.31 -8.45 8.11
N GLU A 22 -7.73 -9.60 7.75
CA GLU A 22 -7.18 -10.51 8.74
C GLU A 22 -5.94 -9.94 9.43
N GLN A 23 -5.02 -9.34 8.68
CA GLN A 23 -3.79 -8.73 9.19
C GLN A 23 -4.12 -7.53 10.09
N VAL A 24 -5.06 -6.68 9.65
CA VAL A 24 -5.52 -5.54 10.46
C VAL A 24 -6.19 -6.03 11.74
N ARG A 25 -7.08 -7.02 11.67
CA ARG A 25 -7.74 -7.61 12.85
C ARG A 25 -6.74 -8.22 13.81
N ALA A 26 -5.77 -9.00 13.31
CA ALA A 26 -4.73 -9.61 14.13
C ALA A 26 -3.89 -8.54 14.86
N TYR A 27 -3.49 -7.48 14.15
CA TYR A 27 -2.81 -6.34 14.74
C TYR A 27 -3.65 -5.65 15.81
N LYS A 28 -4.92 -5.32 15.50
CA LYS A 28 -5.84 -4.65 16.41
C LYS A 28 -6.11 -5.47 17.67
N ASN A 29 -6.15 -6.79 17.57
CA ASN A 29 -6.27 -7.67 18.73
C ASN A 29 -5.00 -7.65 19.59
N ALA A 30 -3.83 -7.83 18.97
CA ALA A 30 -2.56 -7.87 19.67
C ALA A 30 -2.22 -6.53 20.36
N VAL A 31 -2.50 -5.40 19.70
CA VAL A 31 -2.15 -4.08 20.22
C VAL A 31 -3.00 -3.65 21.41
N ARG A 32 -4.16 -4.29 21.68
CA ARG A 32 -4.99 -3.96 22.86
C ARG A 32 -4.23 -4.11 24.17
N ALA A 33 -3.42 -5.16 24.28
CA ALA A 33 -2.60 -5.47 25.46
C ALA A 33 -1.20 -5.96 25.02
N PRO A 34 -0.29 -5.03 24.65
CA PRO A 34 1.06 -5.39 24.23
C PRO A 34 1.80 -6.13 25.35
N ILE A 35 2.40 -7.28 25.01
CA ILE A 35 3.13 -8.14 25.97
C ILE A 35 4.61 -7.75 26.11
N ASP A 36 5.13 -6.94 25.19
CA ASP A 36 6.53 -6.51 25.11
C ASP A 36 6.58 -5.06 24.59
N GLN A 37 5.92 -4.14 25.30
CA GLN A 37 5.79 -2.75 24.84
C GLN A 37 7.16 -2.10 24.66
N ILE A 38 7.39 -1.56 23.45
CA ILE A 38 8.52 -0.69 23.17
C ILE A 38 8.02 0.76 23.05
N GLY A 39 8.74 1.68 23.68
CA GLY A 39 8.37 3.11 23.73
C GLY A 39 7.53 3.50 24.94
N ALA A 40 7.33 4.81 25.09
CA ALA A 40 6.68 5.40 26.27
C ALA A 40 5.16 5.22 26.32
N PHE A 41 4.52 4.92 25.18
CA PHE A 41 3.07 4.75 25.09
C PHE A 41 2.71 3.75 23.97
N ARG A 42 1.52 3.15 24.10
CA ARG A 42 0.94 2.31 23.05
C ARG A 42 0.41 3.15 21.90
N ASN A 43 0.94 2.94 20.70
CA ASN A 43 0.38 3.43 19.44
C ASN A 43 -0.44 2.31 18.76
N ALA A 44 -1.77 2.44 18.77
CA ALA A 44 -2.70 1.49 18.17
C ALA A 44 -3.20 1.89 16.76
N GLN A 45 -2.48 2.81 16.09
CA GLN A 45 -2.83 3.28 14.75
C GLN A 45 -2.34 2.32 13.67
N CYS A 46 -3.27 1.95 12.79
CA CYS A 46 -3.07 1.16 11.59
C CYS A 46 -3.29 2.05 10.36
N ALA A 47 -2.23 2.25 9.60
CA ALA A 47 -2.25 2.96 8.34
C ALA A 47 -2.19 1.98 7.17
N LEU A 48 -3.01 2.24 6.15
CA LEU A 48 -2.94 1.54 4.87
C LEU A 48 -2.43 2.50 3.82
N PHE A 49 -1.67 1.99 2.87
CA PHE A 49 -1.03 2.76 1.80
C PHE A 49 -1.71 2.48 0.47
N SER A 50 -2.12 3.51 -0.29
CA SER A 50 -2.72 3.31 -1.63
C SER A 50 -2.28 4.38 -2.62
N PRO A 51 -1.95 4.01 -3.88
CA PRO A 51 -1.89 4.94 -4.99
C PRO A 51 -3.21 5.70 -5.09
N THR A 52 -3.15 7.03 -5.08
CA THR A 52 -4.34 7.89 -4.95
C THR A 52 -4.36 8.96 -6.03
N PHE A 53 -5.45 9.03 -6.80
CA PHE A 53 -5.68 10.09 -7.79
C PHE A 53 -7.16 10.43 -7.93
N CYS A 54 -7.54 11.63 -7.52
CA CYS A 54 -8.91 12.13 -7.57
C CYS A 54 -9.05 13.18 -8.68
N HIS A 55 -10.09 13.07 -9.49
CA HIS A 55 -10.45 14.06 -10.51
C HIS A 55 -11.98 14.17 -10.56
N GLU A 56 -12.57 15.28 -11.01
CA GLU A 56 -14.04 15.43 -11.08
C GLU A 56 -14.71 14.46 -12.06
N ASP A 57 -13.95 13.98 -13.05
CA ASP A 57 -14.36 13.01 -14.06
C ASP A 57 -13.61 11.68 -13.87
N ASP A 58 -14.36 10.60 -13.63
CA ASP A 58 -13.81 9.25 -13.36
C ASP A 58 -12.99 8.72 -14.54
N ALA A 59 -13.41 9.02 -15.78
CA ALA A 59 -12.68 8.59 -16.97
C ALA A 59 -11.30 9.26 -17.07
N THR A 60 -11.23 10.56 -16.80
CA THR A 60 -9.97 11.31 -16.72
C THR A 60 -9.10 10.82 -15.56
N ALA A 61 -9.69 10.55 -14.39
CA ALA A 61 -8.97 9.99 -13.24
C ALA A 61 -8.29 8.65 -13.61
N ARG A 62 -9.01 7.76 -14.28
CA ARG A 62 -8.48 6.46 -14.75
C ARG A 62 -7.37 6.63 -15.79
N ALA A 63 -7.59 7.52 -16.76
CA ALA A 63 -6.64 7.74 -17.85
C ALA A 63 -5.30 8.31 -17.37
N ILE A 64 -5.30 9.17 -16.35
CA ILE A 64 -4.08 9.78 -15.78
C ILE A 64 -3.51 8.91 -14.66
N GLY A 65 -4.32 8.64 -13.62
CA GLY A 65 -3.86 7.97 -12.41
C GLY A 65 -3.56 6.49 -12.61
N GLY A 66 -4.34 5.79 -13.44
CA GLY A 66 -4.22 4.35 -13.64
C GLY A 66 -2.85 3.93 -14.18
N PRO A 67 -2.41 4.46 -15.34
CA PRO A 67 -1.07 4.21 -15.87
C PRO A 67 0.05 4.63 -14.92
N ALA A 68 -0.08 5.76 -14.22
CA ALA A 68 0.93 6.25 -13.29
C ALA A 68 1.09 5.32 -12.06
N ALA A 69 -0.02 4.83 -11.50
CA ALA A 69 -0.01 3.84 -10.42
C ALA A 69 0.56 2.49 -10.88
N MET A 70 0.25 2.05 -12.09
CA MET A 70 0.86 0.85 -12.66
C MET A 70 2.36 1.00 -12.92
N TRP A 71 2.79 2.19 -13.37
CA TRP A 71 4.22 2.50 -13.48
C TRP A 71 4.90 2.40 -12.12
N TYR A 72 4.30 2.93 -11.05
CA TYR A 72 4.84 2.82 -9.70
C TYR A 72 5.01 1.35 -9.28
N LEU A 73 3.99 0.52 -9.47
CA LEU A 73 4.06 -0.92 -9.19
C LEU A 73 5.18 -1.61 -9.96
N LYS A 74 5.25 -1.37 -11.27
CA LYS A 74 6.28 -1.96 -12.14
C LYS A 74 7.68 -1.54 -11.70
N THR A 75 7.87 -0.26 -11.43
CA THR A 75 9.16 0.30 -10.99
C THR A 75 9.60 -0.31 -9.66
N VAL A 76 8.70 -0.44 -8.68
CA VAL A 76 9.01 -1.12 -7.43
C VAL A 76 9.40 -2.59 -7.68
N GLY A 77 8.68 -3.29 -8.56
CA GLY A 77 9.06 -4.64 -9.00
C GLY A 77 10.46 -4.70 -9.60
N GLU A 78 10.80 -3.78 -10.51
CA GLU A 78 12.13 -3.70 -11.14
C GLU A 78 13.25 -3.39 -10.14
N ILE A 79 13.00 -2.57 -9.12
CA ILE A 79 13.98 -2.27 -8.06
C ILE A 79 14.33 -3.53 -7.26
N TYR A 80 13.34 -4.36 -6.96
CA TYR A 80 13.52 -5.52 -6.06
C TYR A 80 13.75 -6.86 -6.80
N LYS A 81 13.63 -6.91 -8.13
CA LYS A 81 13.68 -8.19 -8.89
C LYS A 81 15.00 -8.96 -8.74
N ASP A 82 16.10 -8.24 -8.50
CA ASP A 82 17.45 -8.80 -8.41
C ASP A 82 18.00 -8.73 -6.97
N ASP A 83 17.15 -8.44 -5.98
CA ASP A 83 17.55 -8.32 -4.58
C ASP A 83 18.26 -9.60 -4.10
N TRP A 84 19.58 -9.50 -3.93
CA TRP A 84 20.50 -10.59 -3.58
C TRP A 84 20.46 -11.81 -4.51
N LYS A 85 19.98 -11.65 -5.75
CA LYS A 85 19.89 -12.73 -6.72
C LYS A 85 21.28 -13.18 -7.18
N GLY A 86 21.53 -14.49 -7.13
CA GLY A 86 22.80 -15.08 -7.58
C GLY A 86 23.97 -14.95 -6.60
N GLN A 87 23.86 -14.15 -5.54
CA GLN A 87 24.89 -14.09 -4.48
C GLN A 87 24.74 -15.27 -3.52
N SER A 88 25.84 -15.85 -3.04
CA SER A 88 25.75 -16.83 -1.95
C SER A 88 25.26 -16.14 -0.66
N LEU A 89 24.60 -16.87 0.26
CA LEU A 89 24.16 -16.23 1.51
C LEU A 89 25.35 -15.70 2.31
N ASP A 90 26.52 -16.35 2.22
CA ASP A 90 27.76 -15.96 2.90
C ASP A 90 28.34 -14.64 2.43
N GLU A 91 28.02 -14.22 1.20
CA GLU A 91 28.39 -12.92 0.65
C GLU A 91 27.39 -11.80 1.00
N VAL A 92 26.19 -12.16 1.50
CA VAL A 92 25.19 -11.18 1.95
C VAL A 92 25.58 -10.67 3.34
N PRO A 93 25.63 -9.34 3.58
CA PRO A 93 25.85 -8.79 4.91
C PRO A 93 24.87 -9.36 5.93
N ASP A 94 25.33 -9.65 7.15
CA ASP A 94 24.52 -10.34 8.16
C ASP A 94 23.19 -9.63 8.46
N SER A 95 23.18 -8.29 8.42
CA SER A 95 21.96 -7.48 8.59
C SER A 95 20.89 -7.70 7.51
N TYR A 96 21.28 -8.20 6.32
CA TYR A 96 20.39 -8.47 5.18
C TYR A 96 20.20 -9.96 4.90
N ARG A 97 21.02 -10.83 5.50
CA ARG A 97 21.00 -12.29 5.27
C ARG A 97 19.62 -12.91 5.48
N TRP A 98 18.90 -12.50 6.54
CA TRP A 98 17.52 -12.95 6.79
C TRP A 98 16.56 -12.56 5.66
N HIS A 99 16.69 -11.34 5.13
CA HIS A 99 15.84 -10.86 4.03
C HIS A 99 16.14 -11.65 2.74
N ALA A 100 17.41 -11.82 2.40
CA ALA A 100 17.84 -12.60 1.24
C ALA A 100 17.38 -14.07 1.32
N GLU A 101 17.52 -14.69 2.49
CA GLU A 101 17.07 -16.06 2.75
C GLU A 101 15.54 -16.18 2.62
N ARG A 102 14.78 -15.25 3.20
CA ARG A 102 13.32 -15.25 3.14
C ARG A 102 12.79 -15.09 1.71
N THR A 103 13.42 -14.23 0.90
CA THR A 103 13.10 -14.10 -0.53
C THR A 103 13.23 -15.44 -1.25
N ARG A 104 14.31 -16.19 -0.99
CA ARG A 104 14.60 -17.50 -1.64
C ARG A 104 13.64 -18.61 -1.20
N GLN A 105 13.29 -18.65 0.09
CA GLN A 105 12.46 -19.72 0.65
C GLN A 105 10.98 -19.58 0.32
N SER A 106 10.46 -18.33 0.35
CA SER A 106 9.02 -18.07 0.30
C SER A 106 8.56 -17.38 -0.98
N GLY A 107 9.49 -16.89 -1.80
CA GLY A 107 9.16 -15.95 -2.87
C GLY A 107 8.41 -14.74 -2.32
N VAL A 108 8.71 -14.30 -1.09
CA VAL A 108 8.21 -13.09 -0.43
C VAL A 108 9.41 -12.39 0.21
N GLY A 109 10.16 -11.67 -0.61
CA GLY A 109 11.20 -10.73 -0.18
C GLY A 109 10.68 -9.58 0.69
N GLY A 110 11.61 -8.93 1.41
CA GLY A 110 11.32 -7.96 2.47
C GLY A 110 10.89 -6.55 2.02
N GLY A 111 10.38 -6.38 0.80
CA GLY A 111 10.00 -5.08 0.24
C GLY A 111 8.50 -4.80 0.31
N THR A 112 8.11 -3.56 -0.02
CA THR A 112 6.73 -3.02 -0.05
C THR A 112 5.75 -3.88 -0.87
N VAL A 113 6.27 -4.62 -1.84
CA VAL A 113 5.53 -5.52 -2.73
C VAL A 113 5.76 -7.01 -2.41
N GLY A 114 6.75 -7.37 -1.59
CA GLY A 114 7.20 -8.76 -1.52
C GLY A 114 8.06 -9.15 -2.74
N GLY A 115 9.05 -10.00 -2.52
CA GLY A 115 9.75 -10.72 -3.61
C GLY A 115 8.76 -11.56 -4.44
N ASN A 116 9.10 -11.84 -5.69
CA ASN A 116 8.26 -12.53 -6.70
C ASN A 116 6.88 -11.91 -6.97
N TRP A 117 6.63 -10.66 -6.55
CA TRP A 117 5.35 -10.01 -6.81
C TRP A 117 5.05 -9.86 -8.30
N ALA A 118 6.08 -9.56 -9.11
CA ALA A 118 5.97 -9.52 -10.56
C ALA A 118 5.50 -10.86 -11.19
N GLU A 119 5.87 -12.00 -10.60
CA GLU A 119 5.46 -13.33 -11.05
C GLU A 119 4.05 -13.71 -10.55
N ARG A 120 3.66 -13.24 -9.36
CA ARG A 120 2.33 -13.45 -8.78
C ARG A 120 1.23 -12.64 -9.46
N LEU A 121 1.59 -11.56 -10.14
CA LEU A 121 0.70 -10.74 -10.93
C LEU A 121 0.59 -11.24 -12.37
N VAL A 122 0.58 -12.54 -12.63
CA VAL A 122 0.30 -13.06 -13.98
C VAL A 122 -1.00 -13.89 -13.94
N PRO A 123 -2.07 -13.46 -14.65
CA PRO A 123 -2.13 -12.25 -15.48
C PRO A 123 -2.15 -10.97 -14.63
N THR A 124 -1.44 -9.93 -15.11
CA THR A 124 -1.39 -8.65 -14.40
C THR A 124 -2.74 -8.00 -14.59
N PRO A 125 -3.48 -7.68 -13.51
CA PRO A 125 -4.71 -6.94 -13.66
C PRO A 125 -4.42 -5.65 -14.43
N SER A 126 -5.32 -5.24 -15.33
CA SER A 126 -5.25 -3.90 -15.90
C SER A 126 -5.28 -2.87 -14.78
N HIS A 127 -4.82 -1.64 -15.04
CA HIS A 127 -5.03 -0.56 -14.07
C HIS A 127 -6.50 -0.47 -13.65
N ASP A 128 -7.44 -0.66 -14.59
CA ASP A 128 -8.87 -0.70 -14.27
C ASP A 128 -9.22 -1.81 -13.28
N GLY A 129 -8.63 -3.00 -13.39
CA GLY A 129 -8.84 -4.07 -12.40
C GLY A 129 -8.37 -3.69 -10.99
N TYR A 130 -7.26 -2.95 -10.86
CA TYR A 130 -6.81 -2.43 -9.56
C TYR A 130 -7.72 -1.32 -9.02
N ILE A 131 -8.22 -0.46 -9.91
CA ILE A 131 -9.15 0.61 -9.55
C ILE A 131 -10.49 0.03 -9.11
N ASP A 132 -11.07 -0.90 -9.89
CA ASP A 132 -12.37 -1.51 -9.61
C ASP A 132 -12.35 -2.36 -8.35
N SER A 133 -11.23 -3.02 -8.06
CA SER A 133 -11.06 -3.80 -6.83
C SER A 133 -10.82 -2.93 -5.58
N GLY A 134 -10.56 -1.63 -5.73
CA GLY A 134 -10.23 -0.71 -4.64
C GLY A 134 -8.79 -0.84 -4.13
N ALA A 135 -7.93 -1.58 -4.84
CA ALA A 135 -6.50 -1.62 -4.55
C ALA A 135 -5.82 -0.27 -4.89
N PHE A 136 -6.33 0.43 -5.89
CA PHE A 136 -5.99 1.83 -6.16
C PHE A 136 -7.17 2.75 -5.81
N CYS A 137 -6.90 3.78 -5.01
CA CYS A 137 -7.87 4.84 -4.69
C CYS A 137 -7.87 5.90 -5.80
N ILE A 138 -8.35 5.53 -6.99
CA ILE A 138 -8.34 6.39 -8.18
C ILE A 138 -9.75 6.50 -8.73
N GLY A 139 -10.20 7.73 -9.01
CA GLY A 139 -11.53 7.94 -9.57
C GLY A 139 -12.08 9.33 -9.31
N ASP A 140 -13.39 9.45 -9.52
CA ASP A 140 -14.15 10.59 -9.02
C ASP A 140 -14.21 10.65 -7.48
N PRO A 141 -14.69 11.75 -6.87
CA PRO A 141 -14.81 11.83 -5.42
C PRO A 141 -15.67 10.72 -4.81
N ALA A 142 -16.74 10.29 -5.49
CA ALA A 142 -17.63 9.25 -4.98
C ALA A 142 -16.91 7.89 -4.88
N ARG A 143 -16.15 7.52 -5.92
CA ARG A 143 -15.32 6.30 -5.93
C ARG A 143 -14.20 6.37 -4.90
N CYS A 144 -13.52 7.50 -4.77
CA CYS A 144 -12.49 7.69 -3.75
C CYS A 144 -13.08 7.53 -2.34
N ILE A 145 -14.26 8.10 -2.07
CA ILE A 145 -14.98 7.94 -0.80
C ILE A 145 -15.35 6.48 -0.56
N ASP A 146 -15.89 5.77 -1.56
CA ASP A 146 -16.20 4.33 -1.42
C ASP A 146 -14.94 3.53 -1.03
N THR A 147 -13.83 3.76 -1.74
CA THR A 147 -12.56 3.07 -1.51
C THR A 147 -12.02 3.35 -0.09
N VAL A 148 -12.02 4.61 0.34
CA VAL A 148 -11.61 5.00 1.71
C VAL A 148 -12.55 4.38 2.75
N GLY A 149 -13.85 4.32 2.47
CA GLY A 149 -14.84 3.67 3.31
C GLY A 149 -14.52 2.19 3.54
N ARG A 150 -14.20 1.46 2.47
CA ARG A 150 -13.78 0.05 2.55
C ARG A 150 -12.50 -0.14 3.37
N TYR A 151 -11.53 0.76 3.24
CA TYR A 151 -10.34 0.75 4.11
C TYR A 151 -10.67 0.97 5.60
N ARG A 152 -11.61 1.87 5.89
CA ARG A 152 -12.09 2.10 7.27
C ARG A 152 -12.82 0.87 7.80
N ASP A 153 -13.65 0.21 6.98
CA ASP A 153 -14.47 -0.93 7.38
C ASP A 153 -13.62 -2.15 7.78
N VAL A 154 -12.43 -2.30 7.21
CA VAL A 154 -11.46 -3.33 7.64
C VAL A 154 -10.66 -2.96 8.89
N GLY A 155 -10.86 -1.76 9.44
CA GLY A 155 -10.30 -1.30 10.71
C GLY A 155 -9.06 -0.41 10.60
N ALA A 156 -8.77 0.16 9.42
CA ALA A 156 -7.72 1.15 9.27
C ALA A 156 -8.12 2.49 9.91
N ASP A 157 -7.16 3.17 10.54
CA ASP A 157 -7.38 4.51 11.13
C ASP A 157 -6.84 5.63 10.23
N ARG A 158 -5.97 5.29 9.29
CA ARG A 158 -5.27 6.25 8.43
C ARG A 158 -5.11 5.68 7.02
N LEU A 159 -5.25 6.55 6.03
CA LEU A 159 -4.80 6.30 4.67
C LEU A 159 -3.52 7.11 4.43
N VAL A 160 -2.49 6.44 3.93
CA VAL A 160 -1.28 7.05 3.36
C VAL A 160 -1.46 7.07 1.85
N SER A 161 -1.81 8.23 1.33
CA SER A 161 -2.03 8.44 -0.09
C SER A 161 -0.72 8.71 -0.81
N VAL A 162 -0.39 7.89 -1.81
CA VAL A 162 0.69 8.20 -2.75
C VAL A 162 0.09 8.86 -3.98
N MET A 163 0.30 10.16 -4.06
CA MET A 163 -0.28 11.00 -5.12
C MET A 163 0.75 11.35 -6.19
N GLN A 164 2.02 11.50 -5.83
CA GLN A 164 3.10 11.72 -6.79
C GLN A 164 3.52 10.39 -7.41
N LEU A 165 2.93 10.06 -8.56
CA LEU A 165 3.13 8.81 -9.28
C LEU A 165 3.63 9.11 -10.70
N GLY A 166 4.63 8.34 -11.15
CA GLY A 166 5.12 8.39 -12.53
C GLY A 166 5.41 9.81 -13.03
N ASP A 167 4.89 10.11 -14.20
CA ASP A 167 5.03 11.36 -14.93
C ASP A 167 3.77 12.25 -14.85
N ILE A 168 2.93 12.07 -13.81
CA ILE A 168 1.79 12.97 -13.55
C ILE A 168 2.30 14.42 -13.54
N ARG A 169 1.69 15.26 -14.38
CA ARG A 169 2.07 16.67 -14.49
C ARG A 169 1.82 17.38 -13.16
N HIS A 170 2.64 18.37 -12.86
CA HIS A 170 2.52 19.09 -11.58
C HIS A 170 1.12 19.67 -11.35
N GLU A 171 0.49 20.24 -12.39
CA GLU A 171 -0.86 20.78 -12.30
C GLU A 171 -1.91 19.72 -11.98
N ASP A 172 -1.82 18.54 -12.60
CA ASP A 172 -2.73 17.41 -12.32
C ASP A 172 -2.52 16.86 -10.90
N LEU A 173 -1.28 16.85 -10.41
CA LEU A 173 -0.96 16.46 -9.03
C LEU A 173 -1.55 17.45 -8.01
N MET A 174 -1.39 18.75 -8.25
CA MET A 174 -1.96 19.77 -7.37
C MET A 174 -3.49 19.72 -7.38
N HIS A 175 -4.09 19.57 -8.56
CA HIS A 175 -5.53 19.39 -8.71
C HIS A 175 -6.04 18.14 -8.00
N ASN A 176 -5.33 17.01 -8.08
CA ASN A 176 -5.63 15.80 -7.32
C ASN A 176 -5.65 16.05 -5.79
N ILE A 177 -4.65 16.77 -5.26
CA ILE A 177 -4.59 17.13 -3.83
C ILE A 177 -5.79 18.01 -3.44
N GLU A 178 -6.12 19.01 -4.26
CA GLU A 178 -7.27 19.89 -4.03
C GLU A 178 -8.60 19.12 -4.06
N MET A 179 -8.80 18.27 -5.08
CA MET A 179 -10.00 17.45 -5.22
C MET A 179 -10.17 16.50 -4.03
N PHE A 180 -9.11 15.79 -3.65
CA PHE A 180 -9.14 14.89 -2.51
C PHE A 180 -9.40 15.64 -1.19
N GLY A 181 -8.75 16.79 -1.00
CA GLY A 181 -8.89 17.63 0.18
C GLY A 181 -10.27 18.28 0.34
N ASN A 182 -10.89 18.70 -0.77
CA ASN A 182 -12.17 19.40 -0.78
C ASN A 182 -13.37 18.46 -0.79
N HIS A 183 -13.24 17.25 -1.36
CA HIS A 183 -14.39 16.36 -1.57
C HIS A 183 -14.30 15.04 -0.81
N VAL A 184 -13.11 14.44 -0.67
CA VAL A 184 -12.98 13.10 -0.07
C VAL A 184 -12.78 13.20 1.45
N ILE A 185 -11.79 13.97 1.92
CA ILE A 185 -11.51 14.11 3.36
C ILE A 185 -12.74 14.58 4.17
N PRO A 186 -13.54 15.57 3.70
CA PRO A 186 -14.71 16.04 4.46
C PRO A 186 -15.80 14.99 4.67
N ALA A 187 -15.87 13.94 3.85
CA ALA A 187 -16.85 12.86 4.00
C ALA A 187 -16.60 11.95 5.22
N PHE A 188 -15.44 12.07 5.88
CA PHE A 188 -15.03 11.25 7.03
C PHE A 188 -14.76 12.06 8.30
N ARG A 189 -15.21 13.32 8.34
CA ARG A 189 -15.09 14.20 9.51
C ARG A 189 -16.20 13.98 10.52
#